data_AF-A0A962VT02-F1
#
_entry.id   AF-A0A962VT02-F1
#
_cell.length_a   1.000
_cell.length_b   1.000
_cell.length_c   1.000
_cell.angle_alpha   90.00
_cell.angle_beta   90.00
_cell.angle_gamma   90.00
#
_symmetry.space_group_name_H-M   'P 1'
#
loop_
_entity.id
_entity.type
_entity.pdbx_description
1 polymer ?
#
loop_
_entity_poly.entity_id
_entity_poly.type
_entity_poly.pdbx_seq_one_letter_code
_entity_poly.pdbx_strand_id
1 'polypeptide(L)'
;MSKVCIFPGQGAQRVGMGKTLFDRYPQVEAEASAILGYSLRRLCLEDSERQLGQTQYTQPALYTVNALHYRQHLADGGAPPTWAAGHSLGEYNALQAADVFDFATGLRLVQKRGELMGRVKGGGMLAVIGLHPLRVREILDEAQLDSIDIANFNTYEQVVLAGPREALDQAAPRCEAAGARH
;
A
#
# COMPACT_ATOMS: atom_id res chain seq x y z
N MET A 1 9.08 22.38 16.18
CA MET A 1 8.02 22.02 15.22
C MET A 1 7.74 20.54 15.35
N SER A 2 6.48 20.14 15.54
CA SER A 2 6.08 18.74 15.51
C SER A 2 6.16 18.21 14.08
N LYS A 3 6.73 17.01 13.89
CA LYS A 3 6.84 16.34 12.59
C LYS A 3 5.87 15.18 12.51
N VAL A 4 5.26 15.00 11.34
CA VAL A 4 4.41 13.86 11.01
C VAL A 4 5.11 13.03 9.94
N CYS A 5 5.27 11.73 10.16
CA CYS A 5 5.71 10.79 9.14
C CYS A 5 4.51 10.05 8.57
N ILE A 6 4.36 10.06 7.25
CA ILE A 6 3.31 9.34 6.54
C ILE A 6 3.95 8.31 5.62
N PHE A 7 3.54 7.05 5.78
CA PHE A 7 4.08 5.93 5.02
C PHE A 7 3.11 5.50 3.90
N PRO A 8 3.56 5.44 2.64
CA PRO A 8 2.70 5.06 1.52
C PRO A 8 2.40 3.55 1.54
N GLY A 9 1.23 3.21 0.99
CA GLY A 9 0.77 1.84 0.79
C GLY A 9 0.93 1.33 -0.65
N GLN A 10 0.21 0.25 -0.95
CA GLN A 10 0.17 -0.37 -2.27
C GLN A 10 -0.30 0.63 -3.34
N GLY A 11 0.34 0.61 -4.51
CA GLY A 11 0.18 1.59 -5.59
C GLY A 11 1.42 2.49 -5.75
N ALA A 12 2.23 2.67 -4.70
CA ALA A 12 3.44 3.50 -4.74
C ALA A 12 4.70 2.74 -5.22
N GLN A 13 4.63 1.41 -5.34
CA GLN A 13 5.76 0.58 -5.77
C GLN A 13 6.14 0.87 -7.22
N ARG A 14 7.43 0.83 -7.50
CA ARG A 14 7.98 0.96 -8.86
C ARG A 14 9.29 0.22 -8.98
N VAL A 15 9.58 -0.29 -10.17
CA VAL A 15 10.90 -0.86 -10.49
C VAL A 15 11.97 0.21 -10.26
N GLY A 16 13.04 -0.18 -9.58
CA GLY A 16 14.14 0.70 -9.17
C GLY A 16 13.97 1.33 -7.78
N MET A 17 12.87 1.06 -7.06
CA MET A 17 12.71 1.56 -5.69
C MET A 17 13.78 0.97 -4.75
N GLY A 18 14.22 1.75 -3.76
CA GLY A 18 15.22 1.29 -2.78
C GLY A 18 16.66 1.20 -3.29
N LYS A 19 16.97 1.52 -4.56
CA LYS A 19 18.30 1.33 -5.17
C LYS A 19 19.48 1.78 -4.30
N THR A 20 19.57 3.07 -4.00
CA THR A 20 20.66 3.62 -3.18
C THR A 20 20.58 3.19 -1.73
N LEU A 21 19.38 2.86 -1.25
CA LEU A 21 19.16 2.43 0.13
C LEU A 21 19.67 1.01 0.36
N PHE A 22 19.48 0.09 -0.58
CA PHE A 22 20.01 -1.28 -0.47
C PHE A 22 21.53 -1.29 -0.39
N ASP A 23 22.21 -0.41 -1.14
CA ASP A 23 23.67 -0.26 -1.07
C ASP A 23 24.12 0.35 0.26
N ARG A 24 23.37 1.31 0.82
CA ARG A 24 23.68 1.94 2.11
C ARG A 24 23.36 1.04 3.31
N TYR A 25 22.42 0.11 3.14
CA TYR A 25 21.88 -0.72 4.20
C TYR A 25 21.89 -2.22 3.87
N PRO A 26 23.05 -2.77 3.47
CA PRO A 26 23.13 -4.13 2.93
C PRO A 26 22.72 -5.20 3.96
N GLN A 27 22.95 -4.96 5.25
CA GLN A 27 22.57 -5.90 6.31
C GLN A 27 21.04 -6.04 6.45
N VAL A 28 20.29 -4.93 6.35
CA VAL A 28 18.82 -4.97 6.44
C VAL A 28 18.21 -5.55 5.17
N GLU A 29 18.82 -5.29 4.01
CA GLU A 29 18.42 -5.96 2.77
C GLU A 29 18.65 -7.47 2.85
N ALA A 30 19.82 -7.91 3.33
CA ALA A 30 20.14 -9.32 3.49
C ALA A 30 19.19 -10.01 4.49
N GLU A 31 18.91 -9.38 5.63
CA GLU A 31 17.92 -9.85 6.61
C GLU A 31 16.53 -10.00 5.98
N ALA A 32 16.08 -8.98 5.24
CA ALA A 32 14.78 -9.01 4.58
C ALA A 32 14.71 -10.15 3.56
N SER A 33 15.73 -10.29 2.70
CA SER A 33 15.82 -11.38 1.72
C SER A 33 15.83 -12.76 2.38
N ALA A 34 16.50 -12.92 3.53
CA ALA A 34 16.51 -14.16 4.30
C ALA A 34 15.13 -14.49 4.90
N ILE A 35 14.42 -13.49 5.44
CA ILE A 35 13.04 -13.66 5.95
C ILE A 35 12.07 -14.03 4.82
N LEU A 36 12.23 -13.38 3.66
CA LEU A 36 11.32 -13.54 2.53
C LEU A 36 11.56 -14.81 1.72
N GLY A 37 12.78 -15.35 1.76
CA GLY A 37 13.17 -16.53 0.99
C GLY A 37 13.46 -16.24 -0.49
N TYR A 38 13.61 -14.98 -0.86
CA TYR A 38 13.97 -14.53 -2.21
C TYR A 38 14.75 -13.22 -2.16
N SER A 39 15.46 -12.87 -3.24
CA SER A 39 16.18 -11.60 -3.31
C SER A 39 15.22 -10.43 -3.43
N LEU A 40 15.05 -9.68 -2.34
CA LEU A 40 14.23 -8.49 -2.31
C LEU A 40 14.82 -7.40 -3.21
N ARG A 41 16.14 -7.24 -3.21
CA ARG A 41 16.84 -6.31 -4.11
C ARG A 41 16.51 -6.59 -5.57
N ARG A 42 16.60 -7.86 -6.02
CA ARG A 42 16.30 -8.23 -7.40
C ARG A 42 14.84 -7.95 -7.76
N LEU A 43 13.91 -8.32 -6.89
CA LEU A 43 12.49 -8.00 -7.04
C LEU A 43 12.25 -6.49 -7.23
N CYS A 44 12.87 -5.65 -6.38
CA CYS A 44 12.63 -4.21 -6.41
C CYS A 44 13.34 -3.50 -7.57
N LEU A 45 14.52 -3.94 -7.98
CA LEU A 45 15.36 -3.23 -8.95
C LEU A 45 15.20 -3.71 -10.40
N GLU A 46 14.91 -5.00 -10.58
CA GLU A 46 14.85 -5.61 -11.91
C GLU A 46 13.42 -6.05 -12.27
N ASP A 47 12.70 -6.63 -11.30
CA ASP A 47 11.36 -7.20 -11.48
C ASP A 47 11.22 -8.07 -12.76
N SER A 48 12.24 -8.88 -13.06
CA SER A 48 12.29 -9.67 -14.31
C SER A 48 11.11 -10.64 -14.46
N GLU A 49 10.56 -11.11 -13.34
CA GLU A 49 9.41 -12.01 -13.27
C GLU A 49 8.07 -11.27 -13.20
N ARG A 50 8.06 -9.92 -13.25
CA ARG A 50 6.88 -9.05 -13.15
C ARG A 50 6.02 -9.38 -11.93
N GLN A 51 6.67 -9.59 -10.80
CA GLN A 51 6.08 -9.98 -9.53
C GLN A 51 5.80 -8.79 -8.62
N LEU A 52 6.50 -7.66 -8.80
CA LEU A 52 6.40 -6.51 -7.90
C LEU A 52 4.97 -5.94 -7.81
N GLY A 53 4.14 -6.13 -8.85
CA GLY A 53 2.72 -5.75 -8.85
C GLY A 53 1.76 -6.74 -8.18
N GLN A 54 2.23 -7.94 -7.83
CA GLN A 54 1.41 -8.94 -7.13
C GLN A 54 1.48 -8.70 -5.62
N THR A 55 0.32 -8.60 -4.97
CA THR A 55 0.18 -8.17 -3.56
C THR A 55 1.12 -8.88 -2.58
N GLN A 56 1.35 -10.18 -2.74
CA GLN A 56 2.24 -10.96 -1.87
C GLN A 56 3.71 -10.50 -1.92
N TYR A 57 4.15 -9.89 -3.03
CA TYR A 57 5.49 -9.33 -3.21
C TYR A 57 5.50 -7.82 -3.01
N THR A 58 4.44 -7.12 -3.43
CA THR A 58 4.32 -5.67 -3.28
C THR A 58 4.40 -5.23 -1.83
N GLN A 59 3.68 -5.89 -0.93
CA GLN A 59 3.59 -5.45 0.46
C GLN A 59 4.93 -5.55 1.20
N PRO A 60 5.65 -6.69 1.19
CA PRO A 60 6.97 -6.78 1.83
C PRO A 60 8.00 -5.82 1.23
N ALA A 61 7.92 -5.61 -0.09
CA ALA A 61 8.83 -4.71 -0.79
C ALA A 61 8.64 -3.25 -0.36
N LEU A 62 7.38 -2.78 -0.33
CA LEU A 62 7.06 -1.45 0.17
C LEU A 62 7.41 -1.28 1.65
N TYR A 63 7.08 -2.26 2.50
CA TYR A 63 7.41 -2.19 3.92
C TYR A 63 8.91 -2.01 4.14
N THR A 64 9.73 -2.81 3.44
CA THR A 64 11.19 -2.71 3.57
C THR A 64 11.72 -1.37 3.05
N VAL A 65 11.28 -0.91 1.88
CA VAL A 65 11.75 0.37 1.32
C VAL A 65 11.32 1.56 2.18
N ASN A 66 10.10 1.56 2.71
CA ASN A 66 9.62 2.56 3.66
C ASN A 66 10.47 2.57 4.94
N ALA A 67 10.77 1.40 5.51
CA ALA A 67 11.62 1.27 6.69
C ALA A 67 13.04 1.79 6.44
N LEU A 68 13.62 1.51 5.27
CA LEU A 68 14.93 2.03 4.89
C LEU A 68 14.93 3.54 4.70
N HIS A 69 13.88 4.12 4.09
CA HIS A 69 13.72 5.57 4.01
C HIS A 69 13.59 6.22 5.38
N TYR A 70 12.85 5.61 6.30
CA TYR A 70 12.73 6.11 7.67
C TYR A 70 14.08 6.08 8.39
N ARG A 71 14.80 4.96 8.29
CA ARG A 71 16.14 4.82 8.87
C ARG A 71 17.13 5.81 8.27
N GLN A 72 17.00 6.08 6.97
CA GLN A 72 17.77 7.10 6.25
C GLN A 72 17.52 8.49 6.81
N HIS A 73 16.25 8.86 6.98
CA HIS A 73 15.86 10.13 7.58
C HIS A 73 16.48 10.33 8.96
N LEU A 74 16.45 9.31 9.83
CA LEU A 74 17.08 9.39 11.16
C LEU A 74 18.61 9.52 11.06
N ALA A 75 19.24 8.75 10.17
CA ALA A 75 20.69 8.78 9.96
C ALA A 75 21.20 10.13 9.45
N ASP A 76 20.38 10.87 8.70
CA ASP A 76 20.71 12.21 8.21
C ASP A 76 20.41 13.32 9.25
N GLY A 77 20.20 12.94 10.52
CA GLY A 77 19.93 13.89 11.61
C GLY A 77 18.46 14.26 11.76
N GLY A 78 17.55 13.55 11.08
CA GLY A 78 16.12 13.68 11.28
C GLY A 78 15.69 13.24 12.68
N ALA A 79 14.85 14.04 13.33
CA ALA A 79 14.21 13.65 14.58
C ALA A 79 13.13 12.57 14.34
N PRO A 80 12.89 11.68 15.33
CA PRO A 80 11.73 10.78 15.30
C PRO A 80 10.43 11.59 15.22
N PRO A 81 9.38 11.06 14.55
CA PRO A 81 8.12 11.76 14.40
C PRO A 81 7.40 11.93 15.73
N THR A 82 6.70 13.05 15.89
CA THR A 82 5.73 13.19 16.99
C THR A 82 4.46 12.39 16.70
N TRP A 83 4.14 12.23 15.41
CA TRP A 83 2.97 11.50 14.93
C TRP A 83 3.36 10.67 13.71
N ALA A 84 2.90 9.42 13.65
CA ALA A 84 3.07 8.56 12.50
C ALA A 84 1.72 8.09 11.98
N ALA A 85 1.57 8.01 10.67
CA ALA A 85 0.40 7.45 10.01
C ALA A 85 0.85 6.65 8.78
N GLY A 86 0.01 5.73 8.32
CA GLY A 86 0.31 4.97 7.13
C GLY A 86 -0.94 4.54 6.39
N HIS A 87 -0.85 4.48 5.06
CA HIS A 87 -1.98 4.08 4.24
C HIS A 87 -1.98 2.57 4.06
N SER A 88 -2.96 1.88 4.67
CA SER A 88 -3.12 0.42 4.61
C SER A 88 -1.83 -0.32 4.99
N LEU A 89 -1.04 -0.79 4.02
CA LEU A 89 0.28 -1.40 4.27
C LEU A 89 1.21 -0.44 5.04
N GLY A 90 1.20 0.85 4.72
CA GLY A 90 2.08 1.83 5.38
C GLY A 90 1.85 1.91 6.89
N GLU A 91 0.70 1.49 7.41
CA GLU A 91 0.43 1.47 8.85
C GLU A 91 1.41 0.58 9.61
N TYR A 92 1.87 -0.52 8.99
CA TYR A 92 2.91 -1.37 9.59
C TYR A 92 4.23 -0.61 9.78
N ASN A 93 4.58 0.30 8.86
CA ASN A 93 5.75 1.15 9.04
C ASN A 93 5.51 2.25 10.09
N ALA A 94 4.29 2.75 10.24
CA ALA A 94 3.95 3.68 11.32
C ALA A 94 4.07 3.01 12.70
N LEU A 95 3.58 1.78 12.84
CA LEU A 95 3.73 0.96 14.05
C LEU A 95 5.20 0.64 14.34
N GLN A 96 5.98 0.30 13.31
CA GLN A 96 7.43 0.12 13.43
C GLN A 96 8.14 1.40 13.89
N ALA A 97 7.79 2.56 13.31
CA ALA A 97 8.38 3.85 13.67
C ALA A 97 8.01 4.31 15.10
N ALA A 98 6.92 3.75 15.65
CA ALA A 98 6.47 3.95 17.02
C ALA A 98 6.96 2.85 17.99
N ASP A 99 7.94 2.03 17.57
CA ASP A 99 8.56 0.97 18.37
C ASP A 99 7.58 -0.10 18.89
N VAL A 100 6.43 -0.30 18.24
CA VAL A 100 5.46 -1.35 18.60
C VAL A 100 6.04 -2.75 18.34
N PHE A 101 6.87 -2.87 17.30
CA PHE A 101 7.64 -4.06 16.97
C PHE A 101 8.91 -3.71 16.19
N ASP A 102 9.87 -4.63 16.18
CA ASP A 102 11.08 -4.49 15.38
C ASP A 102 10.83 -4.72 13.87
N PHE A 103 11.84 -4.39 13.06
CA PHE A 103 11.78 -4.51 11.61
C PHE A 103 11.40 -5.94 11.16
N ALA A 104 12.06 -6.96 11.70
CA ALA A 104 11.91 -8.35 11.30
C ALA A 104 10.51 -8.89 11.62
N THR A 105 9.97 -8.54 12.79
CA THR A 105 8.62 -8.90 13.21
C THR A 105 7.59 -8.27 12.27
N GLY A 106 7.70 -6.96 12.00
CA GLY A 106 6.80 -6.30 11.06
C GLY A 106 6.90 -6.87 9.65
N LEU A 107 8.10 -7.23 9.17
CA LEU A 107 8.26 -7.85 7.86
C LEU A 107 7.57 -9.21 7.77
N ARG A 108 7.67 -10.05 8.80
CA ARG A 108 6.96 -11.35 8.86
C ARG A 108 5.45 -11.19 8.86
N LEU A 109 4.93 -10.21 9.62
CA LEU A 109 3.49 -9.89 9.62
C LEU A 109 3.02 -9.45 8.24
N VAL A 110 3.78 -8.55 7.60
CA VAL A 110 3.48 -8.03 6.25
C VAL A 110 3.57 -9.14 5.19
N GLN A 111 4.57 -10.02 5.27
CA GLN A 111 4.68 -11.18 4.38
C GLN A 111 3.44 -12.05 4.49
N LYS A 112 3.01 -12.39 5.72
CA LYS A 112 1.81 -13.20 5.93
C LYS A 112 0.54 -12.51 5.44
N ARG A 113 0.41 -11.20 5.69
CA ARG A 113 -0.70 -10.38 5.20
C ARG A 113 -0.75 -10.39 3.67
N GLY A 114 0.37 -10.13 3.01
CA GLY A 114 0.49 -10.14 1.56
C GLY A 114 0.12 -11.49 0.95
N GLU A 115 0.59 -12.60 1.54
CA GLU A 115 0.24 -13.97 1.16
C GLU A 115 -1.27 -14.21 1.24
N LEU A 116 -1.90 -13.88 2.37
CA LEU A 116 -3.33 -14.11 2.58
C LEU A 116 -4.18 -13.26 1.63
N MET A 117 -3.84 -11.98 1.45
CA MET A 117 -4.55 -11.08 0.53
C MET A 117 -4.36 -11.48 -0.94
N GLY A 118 -3.17 -11.92 -1.34
CA GLY A 118 -2.87 -12.36 -2.71
C GLY A 118 -3.63 -13.61 -3.16
N ARG A 119 -4.14 -14.41 -2.20
CA ARG A 119 -4.97 -15.60 -2.47
C ARG A 119 -6.40 -15.26 -2.87
N VAL A 120 -6.91 -14.09 -2.50
CA VAL A 120 -8.29 -13.69 -2.81
C VAL A 120 -8.44 -13.53 -4.33
N LYS A 121 -9.48 -14.16 -4.90
CA LYS A 121 -9.84 -14.10 -6.33
C LYS A 121 -11.25 -13.55 -6.49
N GLY A 122 -11.62 -13.16 -7.71
CA GLY A 122 -12.98 -12.68 -8.05
C GLY A 122 -13.29 -11.23 -7.64
N GLY A 123 -12.53 -10.65 -6.70
CA GLY A 123 -12.64 -9.24 -6.32
C GLY A 123 -11.83 -8.28 -7.18
N GLY A 124 -12.17 -7.00 -7.07
CA GLY A 124 -11.44 -5.88 -7.66
C GLY A 124 -11.50 -4.62 -6.79
N MET A 125 -10.87 -3.56 -7.29
CA MET A 125 -10.97 -2.22 -6.74
C MET A 125 -11.16 -1.22 -7.88
N LEU A 126 -11.94 -0.16 -7.64
CA LEU A 126 -12.17 0.94 -8.57
C LEU A 126 -11.88 2.26 -7.86
N ALA A 127 -10.94 3.06 -8.38
CA ALA A 127 -10.75 4.42 -7.90
C ALA A 127 -11.89 5.30 -8.41
N VAL A 128 -12.42 6.19 -7.59
CA VAL A 128 -13.46 7.15 -7.99
C VAL A 128 -12.99 8.54 -7.56
N ILE A 129 -12.75 9.41 -8.52
CA ILE A 129 -12.13 10.73 -8.34
C ILE A 129 -13.09 11.82 -8.85
N GLY A 130 -13.33 12.84 -8.04
CA GLY A 130 -14.18 13.98 -8.38
C GLY A 130 -15.62 13.88 -7.85
N LEU A 131 -15.91 12.90 -6.99
CA LEU A 131 -17.21 12.75 -6.34
C LEU A 131 -17.06 12.67 -4.83
N HIS A 132 -17.96 13.35 -4.13
CA HIS A 132 -18.11 13.22 -2.68
C HIS A 132 -18.58 11.80 -2.31
N PRO A 133 -18.09 11.18 -1.22
CA PRO A 133 -18.44 9.81 -0.86
C PRO A 133 -19.94 9.54 -0.68
N LEU A 134 -20.71 10.54 -0.21
CA LEU A 134 -22.16 10.40 -0.11
C LEU A 134 -22.82 10.22 -1.49
N ARG A 135 -22.35 10.96 -2.50
CA ARG A 135 -22.88 10.81 -3.87
C ARG A 135 -22.50 9.46 -4.46
N VAL A 136 -21.31 8.96 -4.16
CA VAL A 136 -20.90 7.61 -4.56
C VAL A 136 -21.81 6.56 -3.92
N ARG A 137 -22.15 6.70 -2.64
CA ARG A 137 -23.07 5.77 -1.96
C ARG A 137 -24.48 5.82 -2.56
N GLU A 138 -25.03 7.00 -2.82
CA GLU A 138 -26.31 7.16 -3.53
C GLU A 138 -26.31 6.43 -4.88
N ILE A 139 -25.25 6.56 -5.70
CA ILE A 139 -25.14 5.86 -6.99
C ILE A 139 -25.17 4.33 -6.80
N LEU A 140 -24.49 3.81 -5.79
CA LEU A 140 -24.47 2.37 -5.50
C LEU A 140 -25.85 1.87 -5.05
N ASP A 141 -26.52 2.63 -4.19
CA ASP A 141 -27.85 2.31 -3.66
C ASP A 141 -28.91 2.38 -4.77
N GLU A 142 -28.91 3.44 -5.59
CA GLU A 142 -29.78 3.61 -6.77
C GLU A 142 -29.62 2.44 -7.77
N ALA A 143 -28.40 1.92 -7.89
CA ALA A 143 -28.07 0.80 -8.78
C ALA A 143 -28.23 -0.59 -8.13
N GLN A 144 -28.60 -0.66 -6.84
CA GLN A 144 -28.72 -1.90 -6.06
C GLN A 144 -27.42 -2.74 -6.08
N LEU A 145 -26.27 -2.07 -5.99
CA LEU A 145 -24.94 -2.70 -6.01
C LEU A 145 -24.43 -3.00 -4.59
N ASP A 146 -25.24 -3.72 -3.80
CA ASP A 146 -25.00 -4.01 -2.36
C ASP A 146 -23.73 -4.82 -2.08
N SER A 147 -23.15 -5.43 -3.11
CA SER A 147 -21.89 -6.20 -3.00
C SER A 147 -20.62 -5.32 -3.09
N ILE A 148 -20.78 -4.01 -3.26
CA ILE A 148 -19.69 -3.04 -3.36
C ILE A 148 -19.66 -2.17 -2.10
N ASP A 149 -18.48 -2.05 -1.52
CA ASP A 149 -18.21 -1.14 -0.41
C ASP A 149 -17.20 -0.05 -0.79
N ILE A 150 -17.30 1.09 -0.11
CA ILE A 150 -16.25 2.11 -0.12
C ILE A 150 -15.12 1.62 0.79
N ALA A 151 -14.06 1.08 0.19
CA ALA A 151 -12.90 0.54 0.89
C ALA A 151 -11.93 1.62 1.37
N ASN A 152 -11.84 2.76 0.67
CA ASN A 152 -11.00 3.87 1.08
C ASN A 152 -11.68 5.23 0.90
N PHE A 153 -11.48 6.09 1.89
CA PHE A 153 -11.76 7.52 1.83
C PHE A 153 -10.41 8.25 1.82
N ASN A 154 -9.84 8.45 0.62
CA ASN A 154 -8.47 8.98 0.47
C ASN A 154 -8.45 10.51 0.60
N THR A 155 -9.42 11.19 0.01
CA THR A 155 -9.64 12.63 0.14
C THR A 155 -11.14 12.92 0.14
N TYR A 156 -11.52 14.20 0.24
CA TYR A 156 -12.93 14.63 0.18
C TYR A 156 -13.64 14.22 -1.13
N GLU A 157 -12.89 14.05 -2.22
CA GLU A 157 -13.45 13.68 -3.54
C GLU A 157 -12.74 12.49 -4.18
N GLN A 158 -11.98 11.72 -3.38
CA GLN A 158 -11.29 10.54 -3.88
C GLN A 158 -11.57 9.36 -2.96
N VAL A 159 -12.29 8.37 -3.48
CA VAL A 159 -12.59 7.12 -2.80
C VAL A 159 -12.12 5.93 -3.63
N VAL A 160 -12.07 4.75 -3.00
CA VAL A 160 -11.86 3.47 -3.68
C VAL A 160 -13.01 2.56 -3.33
N LEU A 161 -13.66 2.02 -4.35
CA LEU A 161 -14.67 0.97 -4.22
C LEU A 161 -13.98 -0.40 -4.25
N ALA A 162 -14.49 -1.36 -3.48
CA ALA A 162 -14.08 -2.75 -3.54
C ALA A 162 -15.30 -3.67 -3.56
N GLY A 163 -15.22 -4.75 -4.33
CA GLY A 163 -16.31 -5.70 -4.50
C GLY A 163 -16.02 -6.71 -5.60
N PRO A 164 -17.00 -7.55 -5.98
CA PRO A 164 -16.91 -8.43 -7.15
C PRO A 164 -16.63 -7.63 -8.42
N ARG A 165 -15.80 -8.16 -9.32
CA ARG A 165 -15.43 -7.46 -10.57
C ARG A 165 -16.65 -7.08 -11.42
N GLU A 166 -17.57 -8.00 -11.59
CA GLU A 166 -18.79 -7.78 -12.37
C GLU A 166 -19.67 -6.66 -11.81
N ALA A 167 -19.68 -6.47 -10.49
CA ALA A 167 -20.40 -5.37 -9.85
C ALA A 167 -19.64 -4.05 -10.06
N LEU A 168 -18.31 -4.04 -9.93
CA LEU A 168 -17.48 -2.87 -10.19
C LEU A 168 -17.56 -2.40 -11.65
N ASP A 169 -17.63 -3.33 -12.60
CA ASP A 169 -17.81 -3.04 -14.03
C ASP A 169 -19.17 -2.36 -14.30
N GLN A 170 -20.18 -2.64 -13.46
CA GLN A 170 -21.48 -1.94 -13.51
C GLN A 170 -21.41 -0.57 -12.81
N ALA A 171 -20.64 -0.43 -11.74
CA ALA A 171 -20.49 0.83 -10.99
C ALA A 171 -19.71 1.89 -11.79
N ALA A 172 -18.66 1.49 -12.51
CA ALA A 172 -17.76 2.38 -13.23
C ALA A 172 -18.48 3.38 -14.16
N PRO A 173 -19.27 2.96 -15.16
CA PRO A 173 -19.93 3.90 -16.08
C PRO A 173 -20.95 4.81 -15.38
N ARG A 174 -21.53 4.39 -14.24
CA ARG A 174 -22.45 5.22 -13.46
C ARG A 174 -21.72 6.33 -12.71
N CYS A 175 -20.55 6.02 -12.17
CA CYS A 175 -19.68 7.02 -11.55
C CYS A 175 -19.19 8.02 -12.61
N GLU A 176 -18.78 7.55 -13.79
CA GLU A 176 -18.37 8.42 -14.91
C GLU A 176 -19.50 9.34 -15.37
N ALA A 177 -20.72 8.82 -15.53
CA ALA A 177 -21.89 9.61 -15.91
C ALA A 177 -22.23 10.70 -14.87
N ALA A 178 -21.86 10.50 -13.61
CA ALA A 178 -22.00 11.50 -12.54
C ALA A 178 -20.82 12.50 -12.47
N GLY A 179 -19.80 12.35 -13.32
CA GLY A 179 -18.65 13.25 -13.41
C GLY A 179 -17.37 12.73 -12.75
N ALA A 180 -17.32 11.47 -12.30
CA ALA A 180 -16.08 10.89 -11.80
C ALA A 180 -15.07 10.58 -12.91
N ARG A 181 -13.81 10.49 -12.51
CA ARG A 181 -12.72 9.83 -13.24
C ARG A 181 -12.27 8.61 -12.43
N HIS A 182 -11.77 7.58 -13.09
CA HIS A 182 -11.29 6.37 -12.43
C HIS A 182 -9.98 5.85 -13.03
#